data_AF-A0A8T4PCU4-F1
#
_entry.id   AF-A0A8T4PCU4-F1
#
_cell.length_a   1.000
_cell.length_b   1.000
_cell.length_c   1.000
_cell.angle_alpha   90.00
_cell.angle_beta   90.00
_cell.angle_gamma   90.00
#
_symmetry.space_group_name_H-M   'P 1'
#
loop_
_entity.id
_entity.type
_entity.pdbx_description
1 polymer ?
#
loop_
_entity_poly.entity_id
_entity_poly.type
_entity_poly.pdbx_seq_one_letter_code
_entity_poly.pdbx_strand_id
1 'polypeptide(L)'
;MKKQTEDKNYEIKFWKDWLNANLLEREKLVEKLPIVKNIWGMVKLPEKPRKQCFVSMLNGFFEDLESAVYTKIRIENKKVLKNKGIRKQDNKRE
;
A
#
# COMPACT_ATOMS: atom_id res chain seq x y z
N MET A 1 3.59 -22.50 2.55
CA MET A 1 3.01 -21.28 1.94
C MET A 1 1.99 -20.60 2.87
N LYS A 2 2.32 -20.29 4.14
CA LYS A 2 1.41 -19.61 5.09
C LYS A 2 1.74 -18.13 5.36
N LYS A 3 3.00 -17.70 5.13
CA LYS A 3 3.48 -16.34 5.43
C LYS A 3 2.77 -15.20 4.68
N GLN A 4 2.45 -15.39 3.39
CA GLN A 4 1.87 -14.32 2.56
C GLN A 4 0.45 -13.89 2.99
N THR A 5 -0.30 -14.74 3.70
CA THR A 5 -1.66 -14.44 4.14
C THR A 5 -1.67 -13.63 5.43
N GLU A 6 -0.68 -13.86 6.30
CA GLU A 6 -0.51 -13.15 7.57
C GLU A 6 -0.02 -11.71 7.36
N ASP A 7 0.92 -11.48 6.42
CA ASP A 7 1.42 -10.13 6.10
C ASP A 7 0.32 -9.20 5.56
N LYS A 8 -0.56 -9.71 4.69
CA LYS A 8 -1.68 -8.92 4.15
C LYS A 8 -2.69 -8.52 5.23
N ASN A 9 -2.90 -9.36 6.25
CA ASN A 9 -3.78 -9.04 7.36
C ASN A 9 -3.17 -7.96 8.27
N TYR A 10 -1.85 -7.96 8.45
CA TYR A 10 -1.14 -6.93 9.21
C TYR A 10 -1.28 -5.55 8.55
N GLU A 11 -1.04 -5.44 7.24
CA GLU A 11 -1.15 -4.17 6.51
C GLU A 11 -2.58 -3.61 6.54
N ILE A 12 -3.60 -4.45 6.28
CA ILE A 12 -5.00 -4.02 6.31
C ILE A 12 -5.40 -3.54 7.71
N LYS A 13 -4.94 -4.22 8.77
CA LYS A 13 -5.23 -3.82 10.15
C LYS A 13 -4.53 -2.51 10.50
N PHE A 14 -3.26 -2.36 10.14
CA PHE A 14 -2.49 -1.14 10.38
C PHE A 14 -3.18 0.10 9.80
N TRP A 15 -3.60 0.04 8.53
CA TRP A 15 -4.24 1.17 7.86
C TRP A 15 -5.61 1.51 8.46
N LYS A 16 -6.38 0.51 8.89
CA LYS A 16 -7.65 0.73 9.58
C LYS A 16 -7.45 1.39 10.94
N ASP A 17 -6.48 0.92 11.72
CA ASP A 17 -6.17 1.49 13.03
C ASP A 17 -5.65 2.93 12.89
N TRP A 18 -4.81 3.19 11.88
CA TRP A 18 -4.26 4.53 11.61
C TRP A 18 -5.33 5.55 11.16
N LEU A 19 -6.28 5.14 10.31
CA LEU A 19 -7.36 6.02 9.84
C LEU A 19 -8.28 6.48 10.97
N ASN A 20 -8.56 5.60 11.94
CA ASN A 20 -9.47 5.87 13.06
C ASN A 20 -8.77 6.46 14.30
N ALA A 21 -7.44 6.48 14.32
CA ALA A 21 -6.64 7.00 15.42
C ALA A 21 -6.59 8.55 15.44
N ASN A 22 -6.46 9.13 16.63
CA ASN A 22 -6.12 10.55 16.81
C ASN A 22 -4.62 10.82 16.49
N LEU A 23 -4.20 12.09 16.46
CA LEU A 23 -2.85 12.47 16.02
C LEU A 23 -1.73 11.76 16.82
N LEU A 24 -1.87 11.68 18.15
CA LEU A 24 -0.90 11.04 19.03
C LEU A 24 -0.86 9.51 18.84
N GLU A 25 -2.01 8.89 18.63
CA GLU A 25 -2.11 7.47 18.36
C GLU A 25 -1.53 7.11 16.98
N ARG A 26 -1.71 7.98 15.98
CA ARG A 26 -1.09 7.82 14.66
C ARG A 26 0.43 7.83 14.75
N GLU A 27 1.00 8.71 15.55
CA GLU A 27 2.45 8.75 15.79
C GLU A 27 2.95 7.42 16.38
N LYS A 28 2.30 6.93 17.45
CA LYS A 28 2.60 5.64 18.07
C LYS A 28 2.43 4.44 17.14
N LEU A 29 1.50 4.51 16.19
CA LEU A 29 1.32 3.47 15.18
C LEU A 29 2.47 3.51 14.16
N VAL A 30 2.83 4.69 13.68
CA VAL A 30 3.95 4.89 12.76
C VAL A 30 5.25 4.38 13.37
N GLU A 31 5.52 4.63 14.66
CA GLU A 31 6.70 4.11 15.36
C GLU A 31 6.83 2.58 15.32
N LYS A 32 5.72 1.86 15.20
CA LYS A 32 5.72 0.38 15.12
C LYS A 32 6.02 -0.14 13.72
N LEU A 33 6.02 0.72 12.70
CA LEU A 33 6.30 0.30 11.34
C LEU A 33 7.76 -0.18 11.21
N PRO A 34 8.01 -1.29 10.50
CA PRO A 34 9.36 -1.77 10.23
C PRO A 34 10.26 -0.71 9.57
N ILE A 35 9.65 0.16 8.75
CA ILE A 35 10.34 1.28 8.09
C ILE A 35 10.97 2.24 9.10
N VAL A 36 10.33 2.48 10.25
CA VAL A 36 10.85 3.38 11.29
C VAL A 36 12.10 2.80 11.96
N LYS A 37 12.16 1.49 12.15
CA LYS A 37 13.40 0.83 12.63
C LYS A 37 14.54 1.00 11.64
N ASN A 38 14.27 0.88 10.34
CA ASN A 38 15.26 1.11 9.29
C ASN A 38 15.73 2.58 9.28
N ILE A 39 14.80 3.53 9.44
CA ILE A 39 15.09 4.96 9.58
C ILE A 39 16.06 5.22 10.75
N TRP A 40 15.78 4.65 11.93
CA TRP A 40 16.66 4.81 13.10
C TRP A 40 18.08 4.28 12.85
N GLY A 41 18.21 3.18 12.10
CA GLY A 41 19.52 2.67 11.66
C GLY A 41 20.28 3.65 10.75
N MET A 42 19.55 4.40 9.91
CA MET A 42 20.11 5.37 8.96
C MET A 42 20.56 6.68 9.63
N VAL A 43 20.14 6.97 10.86
CA VAL A 43 20.56 8.19 11.59
C VAL A 43 22.07 8.24 11.77
N LYS A 44 22.73 7.07 11.83
CA LYS A 44 24.19 6.92 11.95
C LYS A 44 24.96 7.19 10.65
N LEU A 45 24.27 7.33 9.51
CA LEU A 45 24.91 7.61 8.23
C LEU A 45 25.25 9.11 8.11
N PRO A 46 26.32 9.45 7.37
CA PRO A 46 26.59 10.82 6.96
C PRO A 46 25.38 11.43 6.23
N GLU A 47 25.23 12.75 6.30
CA GLU A 47 24.01 13.43 5.86
C GLU A 47 23.63 13.14 4.39
N LYS A 48 24.61 13.12 3.49
CA LYS A 48 24.41 12.89 2.05
C LYS A 48 23.86 11.50 1.73
N PRO A 49 24.50 10.37 2.14
CA PRO A 49 23.94 9.04 1.93
C PRO A 49 22.63 8.83 2.70
N ARG A 50 22.49 9.41 3.91
CA ARG A 50 21.24 9.36 4.68
C ARG A 50 20.07 9.93 3.89
N LYS A 51 20.21 11.15 3.34
CA LYS A 51 19.19 11.80 2.51
C LYS A 51 18.81 10.94 1.30
N GLN A 52 19.78 10.34 0.62
CA GLN A 52 19.52 9.46 -0.52
C GLN A 52 18.73 8.21 -0.10
N CYS A 53 19.10 7.55 1.00
CA CYS A 53 18.37 6.39 1.52
C CYS A 53 16.92 6.73 1.91
N PHE A 54 16.69 7.87 2.57
CA PHE A 54 15.34 8.32 2.90
C PHE A 54 14.49 8.57 1.66
N VAL A 55 15.04 9.25 0.65
CA VAL A 55 14.32 9.54 -0.60
C VAL A 55 13.95 8.24 -1.32
N SER A 56 14.91 7.31 -1.49
CA SER A 56 14.64 6.03 -2.14
C SER A 56 13.59 5.20 -1.41
N MET A 57 13.62 5.20 -0.07
CA MET A 57 12.71 4.45 0.76
C MET A 57 11.28 5.04 0.73
N LEU A 58 11.14 6.37 0.77
CA LEU A 58 9.85 7.04 0.63
C LEU A 58 9.26 6.86 -0.77
N ASN A 59 10.08 6.97 -1.81
CA ASN A 59 9.63 6.74 -3.19
C ASN A 59 9.09 5.32 -3.36
N GLY A 60 9.82 4.29 -2.91
CA GLY A 60 9.34 2.92 -2.98
C GLY A 60 8.03 2.70 -2.20
N PHE A 61 7.89 3.31 -1.02
CA PHE A 61 6.65 3.25 -0.25
C PHE A 61 5.45 3.86 -1.00
N PHE A 62 5.64 5.03 -1.64
CA PHE A 62 4.57 5.67 -2.40
C PHE A 62 4.26 4.94 -3.71
N GLU A 63 5.24 4.36 -4.39
CA GLU A 63 5.04 3.52 -5.57
C GLU A 63 4.22 2.27 -5.24
N ASP A 64 4.53 1.59 -4.12
CA ASP A 64 3.77 0.44 -3.63
C ASP A 64 2.33 0.83 -3.27
N LEU A 65 2.15 1.97 -2.61
CA LEU A 65 0.83 2.51 -2.27
C LEU A 65 0.01 2.82 -3.53
N GLU A 66 0.60 3.51 -4.49
CA GLU A 66 -0.01 3.86 -5.76
C GLU A 66 -0.44 2.59 -6.52
N SER A 67 0.45 1.61 -6.64
CA SER A 67 0.18 0.32 -7.26
C SER A 67 -0.97 -0.44 -6.59
N ALA A 68 -1.01 -0.45 -5.26
CA ALA A 68 -2.08 -1.08 -4.48
C ALA A 68 -3.44 -0.40 -4.70
N VAL A 69 -3.47 0.94 -4.70
CA VAL A 69 -4.67 1.74 -4.95
C VAL A 69 -5.18 1.50 -6.38
N TYR A 70 -4.32 1.59 -7.40
CA TYR A 70 -4.71 1.32 -8.79
C TYR A 70 -5.23 -0.10 -9.00
N THR A 71 -4.58 -1.10 -8.37
CA THR A 71 -5.00 -2.50 -8.44
C THR A 71 -6.39 -2.67 -7.85
N LYS A 72 -6.68 -2.05 -6.70
CA LYS A 72 -8.00 -2.10 -6.06
C LYS A 72 -9.08 -1.46 -6.94
N ILE A 73 -8.83 -0.25 -7.46
CA ILE A 73 -9.76 0.46 -8.35
C ILE A 73 -10.05 -0.37 -9.61
N ARG A 74 -9.02 -0.98 -10.22
CA ARG A 74 -9.17 -1.84 -11.39
C ARG A 74 -10.03 -3.07 -11.11
N ILE A 75 -9.87 -3.71 -9.95
CA ILE A 75 -10.67 -4.87 -9.55
C ILE A 75 -12.12 -4.47 -9.30
N GLU A 76 -12.36 -3.35 -8.62
CA GLU A 76 -13.69 -2.82 -8.35
C GLU A 76 -14.42 -2.45 -9.65
N ASN A 77 -13.76 -1.78 -10.59
CA ASN A 77 -14.30 -1.46 -11.91
C ASN A 77 -14.66 -2.73 -12.71
N LYS A 78 -13.84 -3.79 -12.64
CA LYS A 78 -14.17 -5.08 -13.28
C LYS A 78 -15.40 -5.75 -12.65
N LYS A 79 -15.61 -5.63 -11.34
CA LYS A 79 -16.80 -6.15 -10.65
C LYS A 79 -18.05 -5.36 -11.03
N VAL A 80 -17.96 -4.03 -11.11
CA VAL A 80 -19.07 -3.17 -11.56
C VAL A 80 -19.48 -3.50 -13.00
N LEU A 81 -18.51 -3.70 -13.91
CA LEU A 81 -18.79 -4.09 -15.29
C LEU A 81 -19.42 -5.47 -15.42
N LYS A 82 -19.04 -6.44 -14.56
CA LYS A 82 -19.69 -7.76 -14.51
C LYS A 82 -21.13 -7.70 -13.99
N ASN A 83 -21.40 -6.87 -12.98
CA ASN A 83 -22.75 -6.70 -12.43
C ASN A 83 -23.69 -5.91 -13.34
N LYS A 84 -23.16 -5.07 -14.25
CA LYS A 84 -23.95 -4.32 -15.24
C LYS A 84 -24.34 -5.12 -16.49
N GLY A 85 -24.04 -6.42 -16.56
CA GLY A 85 -24.61 -7.31 -17.59
C GLY A 85 -24.40 -6.81 -19.02
N ILE A 86 -23.20 -6.38 -19.39
CA ILE A 86 -22.89 -6.11 -20.80
C ILE A 86 -22.75 -7.47 -21.51
N ARG A 87 -23.90 -8.02 -21.96
CA ARG A 87 -23.93 -9.03 -23.01
C ARG A 87 -23.24 -8.41 -24.22
N LYS A 88 -22.01 -8.84 -24.50
CA LYS A 88 -21.45 -8.64 -25.85
C LYS A 88 -22.39 -9.39 -26.80
N GLN A 89 -23.17 -8.64 -27.58
CA GLN A 89 -23.81 -9.18 -28.76
C GLN A 89 -22.68 -9.56 -29.73
N ASP A 90 -22.46 -10.85 -29.88
CA ASP A 90 -21.64 -11.40 -30.95
C ASP A 90 -22.33 -11.09 -32.28
N ASN A 91 -21.86 -10.06 -32.97
CA ASN A 91 -22.20 -9.84 -34.37
C ASN A 91 -21.34 -10.79 -35.21
N LYS A 92 -21.84 -12.01 -35.41
CA LYS A 92 -21.47 -12.83 -36.57
C LYS A 92 -21.95 -12.07 -37.82
N ARG A 93 -21.02 -11.55 -38.61
CA ARG A 93 -21.31 -11.14 -39.99
C ARG A 93 -21.24 -12.41 -40.84
N GLU A 94 -22.40 -12.79 -41.36
CA GLU A 94 -22.55 -13.65 -42.53
C GLU A 94 -21.88 -13.03 -43.76
#